data_AF-A0A7J7L037-F1
#
_entry.id   AF-A0A7J7L037-F1
#
_cell.length_a   1.000
_cell.length_b   1.000
_cell.length_c   1.000
_cell.angle_alpha   90.00
_cell.angle_beta   90.00
_cell.angle_gamma   90.00
#
_symmetry.space_group_name_H-M   'P 1'
#
loop_
_entity.id
_entity.type
_entity.pdbx_description
1 polymer ?
#
loop_
_entity_poly.entity_id
_entity_poly.type
_entity_poly.pdbx_seq_one_letter_code
_entity_poly.pdbx_strand_id
1 'polypeptide(L)'
;MLLRLAHMQNYIALSPGNQQVASQPAMECIPLVMEPESGFYADPVIVLDFQSLYPSMIIAYNLCFCTCLGKVVPSKAYTLGVSSYLPEPQLLMDLKDQLLLTPSGVMYVPSKVLSIPLHELHLPWDITSLWCTAASTRMLRKIVLPKHHRNSF
;
A
#
# COMPACT_ATOMS: atom_id res chain seq x y z
N MET A 1 -3.20 -6.47 -14.87
CA MET A 1 -4.08 -7.10 -13.87
C MET A 1 -4.82 -6.07 -13.01
N LEU A 2 -4.13 -5.13 -12.34
CA LEU A 2 -4.74 -4.11 -11.46
C LEU A 2 -5.87 -3.30 -12.11
N LEU A 3 -5.67 -2.81 -13.35
CA LEU A 3 -6.70 -2.03 -14.06
C LEU A 3 -7.99 -2.80 -14.30
N ARG A 4 -7.90 -4.13 -14.53
CA ARG A 4 -9.08 -4.98 -14.73
C ARG A 4 -9.87 -5.12 -13.43
N LEU A 5 -9.18 -5.32 -12.30
CA LEU A 5 -9.80 -5.39 -10.98
C LEU A 5 -10.45 -4.05 -10.60
N ALA A 6 -9.74 -2.94 -10.82
CA ALA A 6 -10.27 -1.60 -10.59
C ALA A 6 -11.54 -1.35 -11.42
N HIS A 7 -11.52 -1.69 -12.71
CA HIS A 7 -12.69 -1.56 -13.58
C HIS A 7 -13.87 -2.43 -13.10
N MET A 8 -13.63 -3.68 -12.70
CA MET A 8 -14.69 -4.56 -12.18
C MET A 8 -15.34 -4.04 -10.90
N GLN A 9 -14.62 -3.28 -10.11
CA GLN A 9 -15.08 -2.71 -8.84
C GLN A 9 -15.43 -1.21 -8.95
N ASN A 10 -15.58 -0.68 -10.17
CA ASN A 10 -15.91 0.72 -10.44
C ASN A 10 -14.91 1.76 -9.90
N TYR A 11 -13.65 1.36 -9.68
CA TYR A 11 -12.57 2.27 -9.34
C TYR A 11 -11.93 2.92 -10.57
N ILE A 12 -11.33 4.09 -10.37
CA ILE A 12 -10.54 4.79 -11.39
C ILE A 12 -9.06 4.74 -10.99
N ALA A 13 -8.22 4.33 -11.93
CA ALA A 13 -6.78 4.40 -11.77
C ALA A 13 -6.25 5.76 -12.25
N LEU A 14 -5.43 6.41 -11.42
CA LEU A 14 -4.67 7.60 -11.79
C LEU A 14 -3.57 7.24 -12.79
N SER A 15 -3.36 8.12 -13.76
CA SER A 15 -2.32 8.01 -14.78
C SER A 15 -1.46 9.28 -14.77
N PRO A 16 -0.43 9.36 -13.91
CA PRO A 16 0.42 10.52 -13.78
C PRO A 16 1.36 10.68 -14.98
N GLY A 17 1.67 11.93 -15.34
CA GLY A 17 2.71 12.27 -16.30
C GLY A 17 4.12 12.11 -15.73
N ASN A 18 5.12 12.09 -16.61
CA ASN A 18 6.53 11.92 -16.21
C ASN A 18 7.01 12.98 -15.21
N GLN A 19 6.59 14.24 -15.38
CA GLN A 19 6.95 15.32 -14.47
C GLN A 19 6.36 15.11 -13.06
N GLN A 20 5.12 14.62 -12.97
CA GLN A 20 4.46 14.35 -11.68
C GLN A 20 5.14 13.20 -10.93
N VAL A 21 5.57 12.16 -11.66
CA VAL A 21 6.34 11.04 -11.09
C VAL A 21 7.72 11.52 -10.63
N ALA A 22 8.36 12.42 -11.38
CA ALA A 22 9.66 12.98 -10.99
C ALA A 22 9.57 13.89 -9.75
N SER A 23 8.44 14.57 -9.54
CA SER A 23 8.21 15.47 -8.41
C SER A 23 7.71 14.77 -7.14
N GLN A 24 7.49 13.46 -7.16
CA GLN A 24 6.98 12.73 -5.99
C GLN A 24 8.02 12.69 -4.86
N PRO A 25 7.59 12.58 -3.58
CA PRO A 25 8.50 12.42 -2.46
C PRO A 25 9.44 11.23 -2.65
N ALA A 26 10.70 11.40 -2.28
CA ALA A 26 11.67 10.31 -2.30
C ALA A 26 11.30 9.22 -1.28
N MET A 27 11.77 8.00 -1.53
CA MET A 27 11.64 6.90 -0.58
C MET A 27 12.47 7.19 0.67
N GLU A 28 11.84 7.15 1.84
CA GLU A 28 12.48 7.45 3.13
C GLU A 28 12.94 6.18 3.87
N CYS A 29 12.34 5.03 3.57
CA CYS A 29 12.61 3.76 4.25
C CYS A 29 13.53 2.86 3.41
N ILE A 30 14.51 2.23 4.07
CA ILE A 30 15.42 1.26 3.49
C ILE A 30 15.32 -0.08 4.23
N PRO A 31 15.61 -1.22 3.58
CA PRO A 31 15.64 -2.51 4.28
C PRO A 31 16.79 -2.57 5.29
N LEU A 32 16.57 -3.32 6.38
CA LEU A 32 17.62 -3.63 7.34
C LEU A 32 18.52 -4.72 6.78
N VAL A 33 19.82 -4.44 6.73
CA VAL A 33 20.86 -5.44 6.45
C VAL A 33 21.80 -5.44 7.66
N MET A 34 21.89 -6.58 8.35
CA MET A 34 22.78 -6.73 9.49
C MET A 34 24.20 -6.98 9.00
N GLU A 35 25.18 -6.38 9.66
CA GLU A 35 26.59 -6.68 9.42
C GLU A 35 26.92 -8.06 10.03
N PRO A 36 27.44 -9.01 9.26
CA PRO A 36 27.76 -10.34 9.78
C PRO A 36 29.08 -10.31 10.55
N GLU A 37 29.16 -11.10 11.63
CA GLU A 37 30.46 -11.38 12.24
C GLU A 37 31.28 -12.27 11.31
N SER A 38 32.47 -11.79 10.94
CA SER A 38 33.34 -12.50 10.01
C SER A 38 34.13 -13.58 10.76
N GLY A 39 33.98 -14.83 10.32
CA GLY A 39 34.64 -15.95 10.97
C GLY A 39 34.23 -17.30 10.38
N PHE A 40 34.83 -18.35 10.90
CA PHE A 40 34.45 -19.73 10.60
C PHE A 40 33.55 -20.26 11.72
N TYR A 41 32.33 -20.66 11.38
CA TYR A 41 31.35 -21.20 12.33
C TYR A 41 31.44 -22.73 12.31
N ALA A 42 32.02 -23.31 13.37
CA ALA A 42 32.16 -24.76 13.51
C ALA A 42 30.85 -25.45 13.90
N ASP A 43 30.00 -24.74 14.63
CA ASP A 43 28.66 -25.19 15.03
C ASP A 43 27.63 -24.96 13.91
N PRO A 44 26.56 -25.77 13.83
CA PRO A 44 25.54 -25.61 12.80
C PRO A 44 24.80 -24.26 12.93
N VAL A 45 24.64 -23.57 11.80
CA VAL A 45 23.94 -22.28 11.72
C VAL A 45 22.53 -22.49 11.17
N ILE A 46 21.51 -22.07 11.94
CA ILE A 46 20.11 -22.11 11.50
C ILE A 46 19.83 -20.85 10.67
N VAL A 47 19.33 -21.05 9.45
CA VAL A 47 18.90 -19.97 8.56
C VAL A 47 17.37 -19.94 8.53
N LEU A 48 16.80 -18.79 8.89
CA LEU A 48 15.36 -18.55 8.88
C LEU A 48 15.03 -17.52 7.81
N ASP A 49 13.96 -17.77 7.07
CA ASP A 49 13.42 -16.84 6.07
C ASP A 49 11.90 -16.75 6.22
N PHE A 50 11.36 -15.57 5.93
CA PHE A 50 9.92 -15.38 5.84
C PHE A 50 9.44 -15.85 4.48
N GLN A 51 8.47 -16.77 4.47
CA GLN A 51 7.79 -17.10 3.24
C GLN A 51 6.99 -15.88 2.78
N SER A 52 7.45 -15.20 1.73
CA SER A 52 6.75 -14.07 1.12
C SER A 52 6.51 -12.89 2.09
N LEU A 53 7.58 -12.28 2.61
CA LEU A 53 7.52 -11.18 3.60
C LEU A 53 6.59 -10.02 3.19
N TYR A 54 6.88 -9.32 2.09
CA TYR A 54 6.08 -8.17 1.65
C TYR A 54 4.63 -8.51 1.28
N PRO A 55 4.35 -9.58 0.50
CA PRO A 55 2.97 -10.03 0.28
C PRO A 55 2.20 -10.26 1.57
N SER A 56 2.80 -10.98 2.52
CA SER A 56 2.17 -11.29 3.80
C SER A 56 1.87 -10.01 4.59
N MET A 57 2.79 -9.05 4.62
CA MET A 57 2.56 -7.76 5.26
C MET A 57 1.44 -6.96 4.57
N ILE A 58 1.43 -6.88 3.24
CA ILE A 58 0.41 -6.15 2.49
C ILE A 58 -1.00 -6.67 2.82
N ILE A 59 -1.16 -7.99 2.89
CA ILE A 59 -2.45 -8.63 3.18
C ILE A 59 -2.82 -8.47 4.65
N ALA A 60 -1.91 -8.80 5.57
CA ALA A 60 -2.19 -8.79 7.01
C ALA A 60 -2.54 -7.38 7.52
N TYR A 61 -1.91 -6.36 6.95
CA TYR A 61 -2.06 -4.96 7.36
C TYR A 61 -2.90 -4.12 6.39
N ASN A 62 -3.59 -4.74 5.43
CA ASN A 62 -4.48 -4.07 4.49
C ASN A 62 -3.83 -2.88 3.74
N LEU A 63 -2.57 -3.03 3.34
CA LEU A 63 -1.78 -1.95 2.73
C LEU A 63 -2.16 -1.79 1.25
N CYS A 64 -3.09 -0.89 0.95
CA CYS A 64 -3.55 -0.65 -0.42
C CYS A 64 -3.73 0.84 -0.70
N PHE A 65 -3.74 1.21 -1.98
CA PHE A 65 -4.02 2.59 -2.41
C PHE A 65 -5.42 3.06 -2.01
N CYS A 66 -6.41 2.16 -1.98
CA CYS A 66 -7.79 2.51 -1.63
C CYS A 66 -8.03 2.61 -0.12
N THR A 67 -7.13 2.06 0.71
CA THR A 67 -7.23 2.09 2.18
C THR A 67 -6.29 3.12 2.80
N CYS A 68 -5.40 3.74 2.02
CA CYS A 68 -4.44 4.74 2.47
C CYS A 68 -5.11 6.11 2.68
N LEU A 69 -4.92 6.70 3.87
CA LEU A 69 -5.54 7.97 4.25
C LEU A 69 -4.57 9.16 4.30
N GLY A 70 -3.26 8.95 4.19
CA GLY A 70 -2.28 10.04 4.34
C GLY A 70 -1.23 9.78 5.40
N LYS A 71 -0.23 10.67 5.47
CA LYS A 71 0.67 10.77 6.63
C LYS A 71 -0.07 11.44 7.79
N VAL A 72 0.19 10.99 9.02
CA VAL A 72 -0.36 11.59 10.25
C VAL A 72 0.06 13.06 10.38
N VAL A 73 1.34 13.32 10.13
CA VAL A 73 1.90 14.68 10.08
C VAL A 73 2.25 14.98 8.62
N PRO A 74 1.49 15.86 7.93
CA PRO A 74 1.77 16.19 6.54
C PRO A 74 3.07 17.01 6.46
N SER A 75 4.06 16.53 5.72
CA SER A 75 5.33 17.23 5.53
C SER A 75 5.25 18.35 4.48
N LYS A 76 4.44 18.18 3.42
CA LYS A 76 4.07 19.17 2.39
C LYS A 76 2.70 18.83 1.81
N ALA A 77 1.84 19.84 1.61
CA ALA A 77 0.62 19.85 0.76
C ALA A 77 -0.24 18.57 0.68
N TYR A 78 -0.39 17.82 1.79
CA TYR A 78 -1.15 16.55 1.84
C TYR A 78 -0.85 15.61 0.67
N THR A 79 0.43 15.52 0.28
CA THR A 79 0.85 14.75 -0.89
C THR A 79 0.87 13.25 -0.58
N LEU A 80 0.08 12.49 -1.33
CA LEU A 80 0.14 11.03 -1.40
C LEU A 80 0.71 10.61 -2.75
N GLY A 81 1.99 10.25 -2.77
CA GLY A 81 2.71 9.88 -3.98
C GLY A 81 2.75 11.04 -4.99
N VAL A 82 1.94 10.92 -6.04
CA VAL A 82 1.85 11.89 -7.16
C VAL A 82 0.62 12.81 -7.09
N SER A 83 -0.29 12.58 -6.15
CA SER A 83 -1.53 13.34 -5.99
C SER A 83 -1.63 13.96 -4.60
N SER A 84 -2.38 15.05 -4.45
CA SER A 84 -2.81 15.52 -3.14
C SER A 84 -4.10 14.81 -2.72
N TYR A 85 -4.18 14.42 -1.45
CA TYR A 85 -5.38 13.81 -0.88
C TYR A 85 -5.56 14.27 0.56
N LEU A 86 -6.72 14.86 0.84
CA LEU A 86 -7.12 15.24 2.18
C LEU A 86 -8.30 14.34 2.59
N PRO A 87 -8.14 13.47 3.59
CA PRO A 87 -9.26 12.71 4.13
C PRO A 87 -10.26 13.65 4.83
N GLU A 88 -11.54 13.30 4.77
CA GLU A 88 -12.58 14.05 5.46
C GLU A 88 -12.41 13.97 7.00
N PRO A 89 -12.45 15.09 7.73
CA PRO A 89 -12.21 15.08 9.18
C PRO A 89 -13.21 14.22 9.96
N GLN A 90 -14.47 14.16 9.52
CA GLN A 90 -15.51 13.35 10.16
C GLN A 90 -15.16 11.85 10.09
N LEU A 91 -14.77 11.40 8.90
CA LEU A 91 -14.30 10.02 8.69
C LEU A 91 -13.10 9.67 9.58
N LEU A 92 -12.16 10.61 9.77
CA LEU A 92 -11.01 10.39 10.66
C LEU A 92 -11.42 10.30 12.13
N MET A 93 -12.42 11.07 12.57
CA MET A 93 -12.93 11.01 13.94
C MET A 93 -13.65 9.68 14.18
N ASP A 94 -14.47 9.24 13.24
CA ASP A 94 -15.23 7.99 13.34
C ASP A 94 -14.33 6.75 13.35
N LEU A 95 -13.22 6.79 12.60
CA LEU A 95 -12.30 5.67 12.46
C LEU A 95 -11.10 5.70 13.41
N LYS A 96 -10.95 6.76 14.21
CA LYS A 96 -9.74 7.04 15.00
C LYS A 96 -9.21 5.83 15.78
N ASP A 97 -10.09 5.09 16.43
CA ASP A 97 -9.72 3.96 17.30
C ASP A 97 -9.43 2.66 16.54
N GLN A 98 -9.70 2.63 15.23
CA GLN A 98 -9.54 1.45 14.38
C GLN A 98 -8.46 1.63 13.31
N LEU A 99 -7.97 2.85 13.09
CA LEU A 99 -6.93 3.12 12.09
C LEU A 99 -5.65 2.34 12.37
N LEU A 100 -5.07 1.80 11.29
CA LEU A 100 -3.75 1.23 11.34
C LEU A 100 -2.72 2.32 11.04
N LEU A 101 -1.78 2.53 11.96
CA LEU A 101 -0.63 3.40 11.77
C LEU A 101 0.61 2.58 11.46
N THR A 102 1.24 2.83 10.31
CA THR A 102 2.52 2.20 9.99
C THR A 102 3.69 2.93 10.67
N PRO A 103 4.84 2.26 10.86
CA PRO A 103 6.06 2.91 11.35
C PRO A 103 6.53 4.09 10.47
N SER A 104 6.16 4.10 9.18
CA SER A 104 6.41 5.21 8.25
C SER A 104 5.49 6.42 8.48
N GLY A 105 4.57 6.36 9.45
CA GLY A 105 3.64 7.42 9.78
C GLY A 105 2.48 7.57 8.80
N VAL A 106 2.18 6.54 8.01
CA VAL A 106 1.06 6.52 7.06
C VAL A 106 -0.13 5.78 7.68
N MET A 107 -1.32 6.33 7.49
CA MET A 107 -2.56 5.81 8.04
C MET A 107 -3.29 4.93 7.02
N TYR A 108 -3.81 3.80 7.47
CA TYR A 108 -4.61 2.88 6.66
C TYR A 108 -5.93 2.51 7.36
N VAL A 109 -6.98 2.32 6.56
CA VAL A 109 -8.27 1.79 7.02
C VAL A 109 -8.13 0.28 7.28
N PRO A 110 -8.56 -0.24 8.44
CA PRO A 110 -8.50 -1.65 8.75
C PRO A 110 -9.51 -2.47 7.93
N SER A 111 -9.19 -3.75 7.69
CA SER A 111 -10.06 -4.67 6.94
C SER A 111 -11.45 -4.88 7.55
N LYS A 112 -11.62 -4.60 8.86
CA LYS A 112 -12.91 -4.68 9.55
C LYS A 112 -13.94 -3.68 9.02
N VAL A 113 -13.47 -2.53 8.53
CA VAL A 113 -14.30 -1.43 8.01
C VAL A 113 -14.36 -1.49 6.49
N LEU A 114 -13.21 -1.75 5.86
CA LEU A 114 -13.10 -1.90 4.42
C LEU A 114 -12.07 -2.98 4.10
N SER A 115 -12.54 -4.19 3.81
CA SER A 115 -11.67 -5.26 3.34
C SER A 115 -11.31 -5.05 1.87
N ILE A 116 -10.05 -5.31 1.49
CA ILE A 116 -9.77 -5.64 0.09
C ILE A 116 -10.70 -6.82 -0.26
N PRO A 117 -11.53 -6.74 -1.32
CA PRO A 117 -12.38 -7.83 -1.77
C PRO A 117 -11.51 -8.90 -2.44
N LEU A 118 -10.70 -9.59 -1.63
CA LEU A 118 -9.95 -10.79 -2.02
C LEU A 118 -10.85 -12.03 -1.95
N HIS A 119 -11.90 -12.00 -1.12
CA HIS A 119 -12.76 -13.16 -0.86
C HIS A 119 -13.75 -13.50 -2.00
N GLU A 120 -14.13 -12.52 -2.84
CA GLU A 120 -15.02 -12.78 -4.01
C GLU A 120 -14.27 -13.21 -5.28
N LEU A 121 -12.94 -13.16 -5.26
CA LEU A 121 -12.13 -13.69 -6.32
C LEU A 121 -11.86 -15.17 -6.00
N HIS A 122 -12.67 -16.07 -6.57
CA HIS A 122 -12.30 -17.47 -6.81
C HIS A 122 -11.10 -17.52 -7.76
N LEU A 123 -9.98 -16.92 -7.35
CA LEU A 123 -8.77 -16.85 -8.11
C LEU A 123 -7.68 -17.56 -7.32
N PRO A 124 -6.89 -18.42 -8.00
CA PRO A 124 -5.88 -19.22 -7.35
C PRO A 124 -4.90 -18.33 -6.59
N TRP A 125 -4.28 -18.93 -5.57
CA TRP A 125 -3.23 -18.36 -4.71
C TRP A 125 -2.09 -17.65 -5.48
N ASP A 126 -2.01 -17.84 -6.80
CA ASP A 126 -1.13 -17.18 -7.78
C ASP A 126 -1.38 -15.67 -8.00
N ILE A 127 -2.50 -15.09 -7.58
CA ILE A 127 -2.74 -13.65 -7.81
C ILE A 127 -2.20 -12.76 -6.69
N THR A 128 -2.10 -13.30 -5.47
CA THR A 128 -1.41 -12.67 -4.34
C THR A 128 0.08 -12.47 -4.63
N SER A 129 0.71 -13.36 -5.39
CA SER A 129 2.07 -13.16 -5.90
C SER A 129 2.12 -12.06 -6.98
N LEU A 130 1.10 -11.92 -7.84
CA LEU A 130 1.06 -10.90 -8.90
C LEU A 130 0.83 -9.46 -8.40
N TRP A 131 0.08 -9.26 -7.32
CA TRP A 131 0.02 -7.94 -6.64
C TRP A 131 1.39 -7.54 -6.09
N CYS A 132 2.20 -8.51 -5.66
CA CYS A 132 3.54 -8.29 -5.16
C CYS A 132 4.62 -8.19 -6.24
N THR A 133 4.47 -8.89 -7.36
CA THR A 133 5.31 -8.68 -8.55
C THR A 133 5.11 -7.27 -9.11
N ALA A 134 3.88 -6.75 -9.09
CA ALA A 134 3.60 -5.36 -9.43
C ALA A 134 4.22 -4.34 -8.45
N ALA A 135 4.32 -4.68 -7.16
CA ALA A 135 4.96 -3.82 -6.17
C ALA A 135 6.51 -3.80 -6.28
N SER A 136 7.13 -4.86 -6.83
CA SER A 136 8.59 -4.97 -6.91
C SER A 136 9.21 -4.47 -8.23
N THR A 137 8.44 -4.27 -9.30
CA THR A 137 8.96 -3.72 -10.57
C THR A 137 8.16 -2.51 -11.04
N ARG A 138 8.68 -1.31 -10.78
CA ARG A 138 8.39 -0.07 -11.54
C ARG A 138 6.90 0.36 -11.65
N MET A 139 5.99 -0.23 -10.87
CA MET A 139 4.54 0.00 -10.94
C MET A 139 4.00 0.93 -9.84
N LEU A 140 4.87 1.70 -9.17
CA LEU A 140 4.50 2.86 -8.34
C LEU A 140 4.03 4.04 -9.22
N ARG A 141 3.11 3.82 -10.15
CA ARG A 141 2.60 4.86 -11.06
C ARG A 141 1.08 4.95 -11.10
N LYS A 142 0.33 4.14 -10.37
CA LYS A 142 -1.14 4.15 -10.46
C LYS A 142 -1.76 4.05 -9.08
N ILE A 143 -2.06 5.20 -8.49
CA ILE A 143 -2.94 5.31 -7.33
C ILE A 143 -4.37 5.08 -7.83
N VAL A 144 -5.17 4.28 -7.13
CA VAL A 144 -6.56 3.96 -7.51
C VAL A 144 -7.48 4.67 -6.51
N LEU A 145 -8.39 5.53 -6.99
CA LEU A 145 -9.31 6.30 -6.15
C LEU A 145 -10.76 5.81 -6.30
N PRO A 146 -11.57 5.78 -5.22
CA PRO A 146 -13.00 5.46 -5.29
C PRO A 146 -13.76 6.57 -6.03
N LYS A 147 -14.72 6.17 -6.89
CA LYS A 147 -15.70 7.11 -7.47
C LYS A 147 -16.67 7.56 -6.38
N HIS A 148 -16.60 8.82 -5.94
CA HIS A 148 -17.75 9.44 -5.30
C HIS A 148 -18.87 9.61 -6.32
N HIS A 149 -20.07 9.16 -5.99
CA HIS A 149 -21.30 9.42 -6.73
C HIS A 149 -21.52 10.94 -6.77
N ARG A 150 -21.06 11.61 -7.82
CA ARG A 150 -21.49 12.97 -8.13
C ARG A 150 -22.89 12.85 -8.73
N ASN A 151 -23.90 13.18 -7.94
CA ASN A 151 -25.23 13.45 -8.45
C ASN A 151 -25.18 14.66 -9.40
N SER A 152 -25.76 14.45 -10.59
CA SER A 152 -26.41 15.41 -11.51
C SER A 152 -25.68 16.71 -11.87
N PHE A 153 -25.31 16.85 -13.15
CA PHE A 153 -26.09 17.55 -14.20
C PHE A 153 -25.65 17.03 -15.59
#